data_AF-A0A7Z8VH92-F1
#
_entry.id   AF-A0A7Z8VH92-F1
#
_cell.length_a   1.000
_cell.length_b   1.000
_cell.length_c   1.000
_cell.angle_alpha   90.00
_cell.angle_beta   90.00
_cell.angle_gamma   90.00
#
_symmetry.space_group_name_H-M   'P 1'
#
loop_
_entity.id
_entity.type
_entity.pdbx_description
1 polymer ?
#
loop_
_entity_poly.entity_id
_entity_poly.type
_entity_poly.pdbx_seq_one_letter_code
_entity_poly.pdbx_strand_id
1 'polypeptide(L)'
;MLNAKKINSLDLSRLNFSVDKKRYLFLAKKDKIDFIYNTAALEGNAMTFPEVATLLDGITVGGHKLSDEQQILNQNRSVNLLFSMLEKNKFELNKQVLCVLHAEVAREEALQWGEFRDGNLNIGGTDYLPPAPGRLNAVFAEAIREINQIHNPIVKALSYFLFGARTQF
;
A
#
# COMPACT_ATOMS: atom_id res chain seq x y z
N MET A 1 20.62 2.57 8.12
CA MET A 1 19.32 1.96 8.50
C MET A 1 18.38 3.06 8.97
N LEU A 2 17.08 2.80 8.92
CA LEU A 2 16.04 3.67 9.48
C LEU A 2 16.30 3.84 10.99
N ASN A 3 16.19 5.06 11.51
CA ASN A 3 16.50 5.37 12.90
C ASN A 3 15.38 6.24 13.47
N ALA A 4 14.54 5.64 14.32
CA ALA A 4 13.37 6.31 14.87
C ALA A 4 13.74 7.54 15.71
N LYS A 5 14.84 7.48 16.49
CA LYS A 5 15.29 8.60 17.33
C LYS A 5 15.61 9.84 16.50
N LYS A 6 16.35 9.67 15.40
CA LYS A 6 16.68 10.75 14.47
C LYS A 6 15.45 11.30 13.75
N ILE A 7 14.51 10.43 13.38
CA ILE A 7 13.26 10.84 12.72
C ILE A 7 12.36 11.63 13.69
N ASN A 8 12.26 11.17 14.94
CA ASN A 8 11.48 11.83 15.99
C ASN A 8 12.07 13.17 16.43
N SER A 9 13.34 13.47 16.10
CA SER A 9 13.97 14.77 16.37
C SER A 9 13.83 15.77 15.22
N LEU A 10 13.14 15.42 14.13
CA LEU A 10 12.90 16.36 13.02
C LEU A 10 11.97 17.50 13.46
N ASP A 11 12.24 18.72 12.99
CA ASP A 11 11.30 19.83 13.12
C ASP A 11 10.11 19.62 12.17
N LEU A 12 8.96 19.31 12.75
CA LEU A 12 7.71 19.05 12.04
C LEU A 12 6.69 20.18 12.24
N SER A 13 7.13 21.35 12.70
CA SER A 13 6.26 22.51 13.00
C SER A 13 5.39 22.95 11.81
N ARG A 14 5.84 22.70 10.58
CA ARG A 14 5.10 23.00 9.34
C ARG A 14 4.06 21.93 8.97
N LEU A 15 4.10 20.75 9.58
CA LEU A 15 3.10 19.69 9.37
C LEU A 15 1.93 19.93 10.32
N ASN A 16 0.99 20.77 9.88
CA ASN A 16 -0.28 20.97 10.57
C ASN A 16 -1.13 19.70 10.51
N PHE A 17 -1.11 18.91 11.58
CA PHE A 17 -1.88 17.67 11.71
C PHE A 17 -2.48 17.58 13.11
N SER A 18 -3.77 17.21 13.18
CA SER A 18 -4.44 16.85 14.43
C SER A 18 -4.85 15.39 14.38
N VAL A 19 -4.86 14.68 15.51
CA VAL A 19 -5.29 13.28 15.52
C VAL A 19 -6.82 13.22 15.50
N ASP A 20 -7.41 12.93 14.33
CA ASP A 20 -8.85 12.72 14.16
C ASP A 20 -9.13 11.52 13.23
N LYS A 21 -9.14 10.33 13.81
CA LYS A 21 -9.34 9.07 13.07
C LYS A 21 -10.64 9.08 12.26
N LYS A 22 -11.74 9.60 12.81
CA LYS A 22 -13.05 9.58 12.16
C LYS A 22 -13.04 10.48 10.92
N ARG A 23 -12.48 11.68 11.05
CA ARG A 23 -12.33 12.61 9.92
C ARG A 23 -11.46 12.03 8.82
N TYR A 24 -10.27 11.51 9.13
CA TYR A 24 -9.37 11.00 8.09
C TYR A 24 -9.88 9.72 7.44
N LEU A 25 -10.55 8.84 8.18
CA LEU A 25 -11.20 7.67 7.59
C LEU A 25 -12.34 8.08 6.65
N PHE A 26 -13.13 9.08 7.03
CA PHE A 26 -14.18 9.64 6.15
C PHE A 26 -13.59 10.22 4.86
N LEU A 27 -12.52 11.02 4.96
CA LEU A 27 -11.84 11.59 3.79
C LEU A 27 -11.24 10.51 2.90
N ALA A 28 -10.53 9.53 3.46
CA ALA A 28 -9.95 8.42 2.70
C ALA A 28 -11.01 7.59 1.96
N LYS A 29 -12.19 7.39 2.56
CA LYS A 29 -13.32 6.72 1.89
C LYS A 29 -13.89 7.55 0.75
N LYS A 30 -13.94 8.87 0.89
CA LYS A 30 -14.40 9.78 -0.16
C LYS A 30 -13.46 9.74 -1.36
N ASP A 31 -12.16 9.66 -1.13
CA ASP A 31 -11.12 9.65 -2.17
C ASP A 31 -10.82 8.23 -2.70
N LYS A 32 -11.62 7.22 -2.32
CA LYS A 32 -11.36 5.81 -2.63
C LYS A 32 -11.27 5.54 -4.14
N ILE A 33 -12.21 6.09 -4.91
CA ILE A 33 -12.27 5.84 -6.37
C ILE A 33 -11.07 6.48 -7.05
N ASP A 34 -10.75 7.73 -6.71
CA ASP A 34 -9.55 8.45 -7.17
C ASP A 34 -8.28 7.66 -6.85
N PHE A 35 -8.16 7.13 -5.63
CA PHE A 35 -6.99 6.33 -5.22
C PHE A 35 -6.84 5.05 -6.07
N ILE A 36 -7.93 4.31 -6.28
CA ILE A 36 -7.93 3.07 -7.07
C ILE A 36 -7.58 3.36 -8.53
N TYR A 37 -8.23 4.36 -9.14
CA TYR A 37 -7.96 4.77 -10.51
C TYR A 37 -6.48 5.16 -10.71
N ASN A 38 -5.95 6.05 -9.87
CA ASN A 38 -4.58 6.52 -10.03
C ASN A 38 -3.56 5.40 -9.79
N THR A 39 -3.83 4.50 -8.85
CA THR A 39 -2.94 3.34 -8.58
C THR A 39 -2.92 2.39 -9.77
N ALA A 40 -4.08 2.04 -10.33
CA ALA A 40 -4.14 1.16 -11.50
C ALA A 40 -3.53 1.83 -12.75
N ALA A 41 -3.75 3.13 -12.95
CA ALA A 41 -3.16 3.87 -14.06
C ALA A 41 -1.62 3.89 -13.99
N LEU A 42 -1.03 3.98 -12.79
CA LEU A 42 0.43 3.90 -12.60
C LEU A 42 0.99 2.53 -13.00
N GLU A 43 0.20 1.46 -12.87
CA GLU A 43 0.53 0.11 -13.30
C GLU A 43 0.16 -0.17 -14.78
N GLY A 44 -0.26 0.86 -15.52
CA GLY A 44 -0.55 0.77 -16.95
C GLY A 44 -1.97 0.32 -17.32
N ASN A 45 -2.90 0.32 -16.36
CA ASN A 45 -4.31 0.05 -16.64
C ASN A 45 -4.91 1.14 -17.54
N ALA A 46 -5.64 0.73 -18.59
CA ALA A 46 -6.17 1.63 -19.60
C ALA A 46 -7.58 2.17 -19.29
N MET A 47 -8.25 1.66 -18.24
CA MET A 47 -9.58 2.12 -17.86
C MET A 47 -9.57 3.59 -17.43
N THR A 48 -10.51 4.37 -17.96
CA THR A 48 -10.70 5.78 -17.59
C THR A 48 -11.37 5.90 -16.23
N PHE A 49 -11.27 7.09 -15.61
CA PHE A 49 -11.89 7.34 -14.31
C PHE A 49 -13.42 7.04 -14.28
N PRO A 50 -14.24 7.47 -15.26
CA PRO A 50 -15.67 7.13 -15.27
C PRO A 50 -15.95 5.63 -15.40
N GLU A 51 -15.11 4.90 -16.14
CA GLU A 51 -15.23 3.45 -16.29
C GLU A 51 -14.89 2.73 -14.98
N VAL A 52 -13.82 3.15 -14.30
CA VAL A 52 -13.49 2.64 -12.96
C VAL A 52 -14.63 2.89 -11.98
N ALA A 53 -15.20 4.10 -11.95
CA ALA A 53 -16.34 4.41 -11.09
C ALA A 53 -17.55 3.49 -11.40
N THR A 54 -17.89 3.33 -12.69
CA THR A 54 -18.97 2.45 -13.16
C THR A 54 -18.75 1.00 -12.73
N LEU A 55 -17.53 0.49 -12.89
CA LEU A 55 -17.16 -0.85 -12.47
C LEU A 55 -17.30 -1.05 -10.95
N LEU A 56 -16.88 -0.06 -10.17
CA LEU A 56 -16.97 -0.10 -8.71
C LEU A 56 -18.40 0.05 -8.16
N ASP A 57 -19.33 0.58 -8.97
CA ASP A 57 -20.78 0.56 -8.71
C ASP A 57 -21.43 -0.79 -9.07
N GLY A 58 -20.65 -1.77 -9.54
CA GLY A 58 -21.10 -3.12 -9.87
C GLY A 58 -21.66 -3.27 -11.28
N ILE A 59 -21.35 -2.33 -12.18
CA ILE A 59 -21.80 -2.32 -13.57
C ILE A 59 -20.62 -2.69 -14.47
N THR A 60 -20.80 -3.66 -15.36
CA THR A 60 -19.75 -4.11 -16.29
C THR A 60 -19.36 -3.04 -17.31
N VAL A 61 -18.09 -2.98 -17.72
CA VAL A 61 -17.59 -2.03 -18.73
C VAL A 61 -17.04 -2.80 -19.93
N GLY A 62 -17.57 -2.52 -21.13
CA GLY A 62 -17.10 -3.16 -22.36
C GLY A 62 -15.79 -2.56 -22.89
N GLY A 63 -15.03 -3.34 -23.66
CA GLY A 63 -13.86 -2.84 -24.41
C GLY A 63 -12.50 -2.99 -23.72
N HIS A 64 -12.46 -3.52 -22.50
CA HIS A 64 -11.23 -3.78 -21.73
C HIS A 64 -10.96 -5.27 -21.58
N LYS A 65 -9.73 -5.63 -21.21
CA LYS A 65 -9.43 -7.02 -20.86
C LYS A 65 -10.04 -7.34 -19.50
N LEU A 66 -10.40 -8.60 -19.29
CA LEU A 66 -10.82 -9.08 -17.96
C LEU A 66 -9.76 -8.82 -16.89
N SER A 67 -8.47 -8.89 -17.25
CA SER A 67 -7.37 -8.56 -16.34
C SER A 67 -7.39 -7.10 -15.88
N ASP A 68 -7.81 -6.18 -16.75
CA ASP A 68 -7.85 -4.74 -16.45
C ASP A 68 -8.98 -4.45 -15.44
N GLU A 69 -10.16 -5.04 -15.65
CA GLU A 69 -11.26 -4.97 -14.69
C GLU A 69 -10.89 -5.66 -13.37
N GLN A 70 -10.27 -6.85 -13.43
CA GLN A 70 -9.87 -7.61 -12.25
C GLN A 70 -8.91 -6.82 -11.38
N GLN A 71 -7.95 -6.09 -11.97
CA GLN A 71 -7.02 -5.25 -11.22
C GLN A 71 -7.73 -4.15 -10.43
N ILE A 72 -8.72 -3.48 -11.04
CA ILE A 72 -9.55 -2.49 -10.36
C ILE A 72 -10.32 -3.12 -9.20
N LEU A 73 -10.92 -4.29 -9.42
CA LEU A 73 -11.68 -5.01 -8.41
C LEU A 73 -10.79 -5.51 -7.26
N ASN A 74 -9.57 -5.97 -7.56
CA ASN A 74 -8.56 -6.38 -6.60
C ASN A 74 -8.18 -5.23 -5.65
N GLN A 75 -7.86 -4.07 -6.22
CA GLN A 75 -7.57 -2.86 -5.46
C GLN A 75 -8.75 -2.46 -4.56
N ASN A 76 -9.98 -2.48 -5.08
CA ASN A 76 -11.18 -2.19 -4.29
C ASN A 76 -11.36 -3.14 -3.12
N ARG A 77 -11.14 -4.45 -3.30
CA ARG A 77 -11.24 -5.44 -2.20
C ARG A 77 -10.18 -5.19 -1.13
N SER A 78 -8.93 -4.93 -1.52
CA SER A 78 -7.86 -4.63 -0.55
C SER A 78 -8.14 -3.35 0.24
N VAL A 79 -8.57 -2.28 -0.44
CA VAL A 79 -8.90 -1.00 0.22
C VAL A 79 -10.10 -1.14 1.16
N ASN A 80 -11.15 -1.87 0.76
CA ASN A 80 -12.30 -2.13 1.63
C ASN A 80 -11.91 -3.00 2.83
N LEU A 81 -11.00 -3.97 2.66
CA LEU A 81 -10.45 -4.77 3.74
C LEU A 81 -9.69 -3.91 4.74
N LEU A 82 -8.82 -3.00 4.26
CA LEU A 82 -8.11 -2.03 5.10
C LEU A 82 -9.10 -1.15 5.89
N PHE A 83 -10.12 -0.59 5.24
CA PHE A 83 -11.14 0.20 5.94
C PHE A 83 -11.85 -0.62 7.02
N SER A 84 -12.21 -1.87 6.74
CA SER A 84 -12.82 -2.75 7.74
C SER A 84 -11.91 -2.98 8.94
N MET A 85 -10.61 -3.19 8.72
CA MET A 85 -9.62 -3.34 9.79
C MET A 85 -9.50 -2.05 10.61
N LEU A 86 -9.49 -0.88 9.98
CA LEU A 86 -9.40 0.41 10.65
C LEU A 86 -10.64 0.69 11.50
N GLU A 87 -11.85 0.44 10.99
CA GLU A 87 -13.11 0.63 11.72
C GLU A 87 -13.22 -0.27 12.95
N LYS A 88 -12.75 -1.52 12.82
CA LYS A 88 -12.76 -2.50 13.91
C LYS A 88 -11.59 -2.34 14.88
N ASN A 89 -10.72 -1.35 14.69
CA ASN A 89 -9.47 -1.17 15.44
C ASN A 89 -8.56 -2.42 15.43
N LYS A 90 -8.50 -3.13 14.30
CA LYS A 90 -7.72 -4.37 14.12
C LYS A 90 -6.51 -4.19 13.19
N PHE A 91 -6.29 -2.99 12.66
CA PHE A 91 -5.14 -2.73 11.81
C PHE A 91 -3.86 -2.64 12.66
N GLU A 92 -2.84 -3.37 12.24
CA GLU A 92 -1.49 -3.30 12.77
C GLU A 92 -0.49 -3.26 11.62
N LEU A 93 0.56 -2.46 11.75
CA LEU A 93 1.65 -2.45 10.77
C LEU A 93 2.60 -3.62 11.06
N ASN A 94 2.27 -4.79 10.52
CA ASN A 94 3.02 -6.03 10.66
C ASN A 94 2.96 -6.85 9.36
N LYS A 95 3.79 -7.90 9.27
CA LYS A 95 3.90 -8.72 8.05
C LYS A 95 2.56 -9.37 7.69
N GLN A 96 1.88 -9.94 8.67
CA GLN A 96 0.62 -10.67 8.45
C GLN A 96 -0.43 -9.78 7.80
N VAL A 97 -0.64 -8.58 8.32
CA VAL A 97 -1.61 -7.61 7.77
C VAL A 97 -1.23 -7.21 6.35
N LEU A 98 0.05 -6.91 6.09
CA LEU A 98 0.50 -6.53 4.75
C LEU A 98 0.34 -7.66 3.73
N CYS A 99 0.70 -8.88 4.11
CA CYS A 99 0.50 -10.08 3.31
C CYS A 99 -0.99 -10.30 3.00
N VAL A 100 -1.87 -10.12 3.99
CA VAL A 100 -3.32 -10.25 3.78
C VAL A 100 -3.85 -9.18 2.79
N LEU A 101 -3.39 -7.93 2.91
CA LEU A 101 -3.76 -6.87 1.96
C LEU A 101 -3.19 -7.13 0.55
N HIS A 102 -1.94 -7.60 0.48
CA HIS A 102 -1.29 -7.96 -0.78
C HIS A 102 -1.98 -9.14 -1.47
N ALA A 103 -2.48 -10.12 -0.71
CA ALA A 103 -3.24 -11.25 -1.25
C ALA A 103 -4.55 -10.81 -1.95
N GLU A 104 -5.12 -9.67 -1.56
CA GLU A 104 -6.28 -9.09 -2.26
C GLU A 104 -5.86 -8.31 -3.51
N VAL A 105 -4.77 -7.53 -3.42
CA VAL A 105 -4.24 -6.71 -4.53
C VAL A 105 -3.73 -7.58 -5.67
N ALA A 106 -2.92 -8.60 -5.38
CA ALA A 106 -2.25 -9.39 -6.40
C ALA A 106 -3.03 -10.65 -6.80
N ARG A 107 -4.28 -10.82 -6.33
CA ARG A 107 -5.10 -11.99 -6.60
C ARG A 107 -5.28 -12.17 -8.11
N GLU A 108 -4.82 -13.29 -8.63
CA GLU A 108 -4.88 -13.64 -10.07
C GLU A 108 -4.08 -12.70 -10.99
N GLU A 109 -3.28 -11.78 -10.43
CA GLU A 109 -2.33 -10.94 -11.17
C GLU A 109 -0.89 -11.47 -11.09
N ALA A 110 -0.53 -12.16 -10.00
CA ALA A 110 0.81 -12.68 -9.77
C ALA A 110 0.83 -14.22 -9.65
N LEU A 111 1.99 -14.85 -9.85
CA LEU A 111 2.14 -16.30 -9.64
C LEU A 111 2.03 -16.67 -8.15
N GLN A 112 2.58 -15.80 -7.30
CA GLN A 112 2.53 -15.88 -5.84
C GLN A 112 1.99 -14.55 -5.32
N TRP A 113 1.04 -14.60 -4.40
CA TRP A 113 0.47 -13.41 -3.77
C TRP A 113 0.27 -13.65 -2.28
N GLY A 114 0.25 -12.56 -1.52
CA GLY A 114 0.11 -12.63 -0.07
C GLY A 114 1.34 -13.13 0.68
N GLU A 115 2.49 -13.17 0.03
CA GLU A 115 3.77 -13.48 0.64
C GLU A 115 4.86 -12.52 0.14
N PHE A 116 6.04 -12.61 0.76
CA PHE A 116 7.21 -11.92 0.24
C PHE A 116 7.78 -12.71 -0.93
N ARG A 117 8.34 -12.02 -1.91
CA ARG A 117 8.92 -12.67 -3.09
C ARG A 117 10.00 -13.68 -2.74
N ASP A 118 10.10 -14.70 -3.59
CA ASP A 118 11.10 -15.75 -3.53
C ASP A 118 12.25 -15.58 -4.55
N GLY A 119 12.09 -14.65 -5.50
CA GLY A 119 13.07 -14.32 -6.54
C GLY A 119 13.76 -12.98 -6.33
N ASN A 120 14.98 -12.80 -6.87
CA ASN A 120 15.64 -11.49 -6.92
C ASN A 120 14.97 -10.59 -7.98
N LEU A 121 14.95 -9.29 -7.72
CA LEU A 121 14.39 -8.28 -8.63
C LEU A 121 15.39 -7.15 -8.86
N ASN A 122 15.23 -6.47 -9.98
CA ASN A 122 15.90 -5.21 -10.29
C ASN A 122 14.86 -4.10 -10.36
N ILE A 123 15.21 -2.90 -9.89
CA ILE A 123 14.37 -1.71 -10.05
C ILE A 123 14.87 -0.96 -11.28
N GLY A 124 14.00 -0.77 -12.28
CA GLY A 124 14.35 -0.02 -13.48
C GLY A 124 14.78 1.42 -13.16
N GLY A 125 15.81 1.92 -13.85
CA GLY A 125 16.29 3.29 -13.70
C GLY A 125 17.26 3.53 -12.52
N THR A 126 17.72 2.47 -11.83
CA THR A 126 18.72 2.57 -10.76
C THR A 126 19.63 1.34 -10.71
N ASP A 127 20.88 1.52 -10.28
CA ASP A 127 21.81 0.42 -9.98
C ASP A 127 21.54 -0.23 -8.62
N TYR A 128 20.58 0.29 -7.85
CA TYR A 128 20.24 -0.26 -6.56
C TYR A 128 19.57 -1.63 -6.69
N LEU A 129 20.15 -2.62 -6.01
CA LEU A 129 19.58 -3.96 -5.87
C LEU A 129 18.83 -4.10 -4.54
N PRO A 130 17.54 -4.44 -4.57
CA PRO A 130 16.79 -4.84 -3.37
C PRO A 130 17.44 -6.02 -2.63
N PRO A 131 17.17 -6.19 -1.32
CA PRO A 131 17.70 -7.32 -0.56
C PRO A 131 17.30 -8.68 -1.15
N ALA A 132 18.16 -9.68 -1.02
CA ALA A 132 17.83 -11.04 -1.46
C ALA A 132 16.61 -11.62 -0.70
N PRO A 133 15.79 -12.48 -1.33
CA PRO A 133 14.59 -13.10 -0.75
C PRO A 133 14.77 -13.66 0.66
N GLY A 134 15.85 -14.42 0.88
CA GLY A 134 16.17 -15.03 2.18
C GLY A 134 16.40 -14.03 3.32
N ARG A 135 16.59 -12.74 3.01
CA ARG A 135 16.76 -11.68 4.01
C ARG A 135 15.52 -10.83 4.24
N LEU A 136 14.49 -10.93 3.41
CA LEU A 136 13.32 -10.03 3.44
C LEU A 136 12.61 -10.05 4.80
N ASN A 137 12.41 -11.23 5.39
CA ASN A 137 11.80 -11.36 6.71
C ASN A 137 12.60 -10.63 7.80
N ALA A 138 13.93 -10.78 7.81
CA ALA A 138 14.79 -10.14 8.80
C ALA A 138 14.82 -8.62 8.61
N VAL A 139 14.98 -8.16 7.36
CA VAL A 139 14.99 -6.73 7.01
C VAL A 139 13.65 -6.07 7.37
N PHE A 140 12.53 -6.73 7.05
CA PHE A 140 11.20 -6.26 7.40
C PHE A 140 11.03 -6.15 8.92
N ALA A 141 11.35 -7.22 9.66
CA ALA A 141 11.20 -7.25 11.11
C ALA A 141 12.03 -6.16 11.80
N GLU A 142 13.26 -5.93 11.34
CA GLU A 142 14.11 -4.85 11.85
C GLU A 142 13.53 -3.46 11.58
N ALA A 143 13.16 -3.18 10.33
CA ALA A 143 12.65 -1.87 9.95
C ALA A 143 11.29 -1.57 10.60
N ILE A 144 10.39 -2.54 10.69
CA ILE A 144 9.09 -2.35 11.33
C ILE A 144 9.21 -2.07 12.82
N ARG A 145 10.21 -2.66 13.52
CA ARG A 145 10.49 -2.28 14.92
C ARG A 145 10.89 -0.81 15.05
N GLU A 146 11.69 -0.30 14.14
CA GLU A 146 12.08 1.12 14.12
C GLU A 146 10.90 2.03 13.70
N ILE A 147 10.20 1.69 12.61
CA ILE A 147 9.07 2.48 12.10
C ILE A 147 7.96 2.58 13.15
N ASN A 148 7.71 1.51 13.91
CA ASN A 148 6.69 1.54 14.96
C ASN A 148 7.03 2.47 16.14
N GLN A 149 8.29 2.87 16.30
CA GLN A 149 8.72 3.86 17.29
C GLN A 149 8.61 5.31 16.79
N ILE A 150 8.23 5.56 15.53
CA ILE A 150 8.01 6.91 15.01
C ILE A 150 6.69 7.46 15.57
N HIS A 151 6.76 8.63 16.23
CA HIS A 151 5.61 9.22 16.92
C HIS A 151 4.63 9.92 15.96
N ASN A 152 5.16 10.67 14.99
CA ASN A 152 4.31 11.40 14.06
C ASN A 152 3.73 10.44 13.00
N PRO A 153 2.40 10.31 12.87
CA PRO A 153 1.78 9.30 12.00
C PRO A 153 2.02 9.55 10.52
N ILE A 154 2.11 10.82 10.07
CA ILE A 154 2.43 11.16 8.68
C ILE A 154 3.85 10.70 8.36
N VAL A 155 4.81 11.04 9.21
CA VAL A 155 6.20 10.66 9.01
C VAL A 155 6.38 9.14 9.11
N LYS A 156 5.63 8.47 10.01
CA LYS A 156 5.59 7.01 10.10
C LYS A 156 5.10 6.38 8.80
N ALA A 157 4.00 6.88 8.22
CA ALA A 157 3.45 6.40 6.97
C ALA A 157 4.43 6.59 5.79
N LEU A 158 5.03 7.78 5.67
CA LEU A 158 6.03 8.09 4.64
C LEU A 158 7.27 7.21 4.78
N SER A 159 7.75 7.00 6.01
CA SER A 159 8.91 6.15 6.29
C SER A 159 8.64 4.70 5.87
N TYR A 160 7.44 4.18 6.16
CA TYR A 160 7.02 2.86 5.71
C TYR A 160 6.91 2.79 4.18
N PHE A 161 6.26 3.76 3.53
CA PHE A 161 6.12 3.80 2.08
C PHE A 161 7.48 3.75 1.36
N LEU A 162 8.39 4.65 1.74
CA LEU A 162 9.74 4.71 1.15
C LEU A 162 10.54 3.43 1.41
N PHE A 163 10.39 2.85 2.61
CA PHE A 163 11.04 1.59 2.96
C PHE A 163 10.51 0.42 2.12
N GLY A 164 9.18 0.28 1.98
CA GLY A 164 8.54 -0.75 1.18
C GLY A 164 8.91 -0.63 -0.30
N ALA A 165 8.76 0.57 -0.87
CA ALA A 165 9.09 0.85 -2.26
C ALA A 165 10.57 0.59 -2.58
N ARG A 166 11.49 0.87 -1.65
CA ARG A 166 12.90 0.55 -1.84
C ARG A 166 13.17 -0.95 -1.71
N THR A 167 12.54 -1.63 -0.75
CA THR A 167 12.90 -3.02 -0.39
C THR A 167 12.29 -4.05 -1.33
N GLN A 168 11.18 -3.72 -1.99
CA GLN A 168 10.46 -4.61 -2.92
C GLN A 168 10.22 -5.97 -2.26
N PHE A 169 9.26 -6.01 -1.33
CA PHE A 169 8.97 -7.19 -0.51
C PHE A 169 8.36 -8.33 -1.31
#